data_AF-A0A561BN33-F1
#
_entry.id   AF-A0A561BN33-F1
#
_cell.length_a   1.000
_cell.length_b   1.000
_cell.length_c   1.000
_cell.angle_alpha   90.00
_cell.angle_beta   90.00
_cell.angle_gamma   90.00
#
_symmetry.space_group_name_H-M   'P 1'
#
loop_
_entity.id
_entity.type
_entity.pdbx_description
1 polymer ?
#
loop_
_entity_poly.entity_id
_entity_poly.type
_entity_poly.pdbx_seq_one_letter_code
_entity_poly.pdbx_strand_id
1 'polypeptide(L)'
;MAGRGWRTRRTTAVAGVAAATMLLVACGNDAGAGSGSGSGDASTSPSATAGDSPTTPPVSTPTAGPSGTPTGTPSAKPSTTPTGKPTRPPVETPTPAKPVRLVTSMLLTGGEVSKADPKRGWAATEGSASTPICGRSSTRGEDVAGALSRNFTTGLDASGGQWLTRYKDAATATTAYNRIVATIKSCKAARPAPTHARKLTENRTLPVGQATTILRWYDYPLPSDPGSEDGGFPYAVTRQGAVVSVLAFREMGKGVKPANFERLTRAAAAHLG
;
A
#
# COMPACT_ATOMS: atom_id res chain seq x y z
N MET A 1 -12.43 54.65 -45.43
CA MET A 1 -11.42 54.31 -46.46
C MET A 1 -10.91 52.90 -46.19
N ALA A 2 -10.85 52.09 -47.23
CA ALA A 2 -10.71 50.64 -47.19
C ALA A 2 -9.25 50.16 -47.17
N GLY A 3 -8.96 49.09 -46.44
CA GLY A 3 -7.82 48.18 -46.65
C GLY A 3 -8.23 46.78 -46.20
N ARG A 4 -8.60 45.85 -47.09
CA ARG A 4 -7.71 44.89 -47.79
C ARG A 4 -6.66 44.33 -46.82
N GLY A 5 -6.69 43.10 -46.32
CA GLY A 5 -7.26 41.86 -46.83
C GLY A 5 -6.13 40.97 -47.38
N TRP A 6 -5.56 40.09 -46.55
CA TRP A 6 -4.83 38.92 -47.05
C TRP A 6 -5.27 37.67 -46.30
N ARG A 7 -6.00 36.82 -47.03
CA ARG A 7 -6.34 35.45 -46.67
C ARG A 7 -5.29 34.55 -47.29
N THR A 8 -4.51 33.84 -46.47
CA THR A 8 -3.75 32.67 -46.92
C THR A 8 -4.62 31.42 -46.72
N ARG A 9 -4.88 30.73 -47.82
CA ARG A 9 -5.64 29.48 -47.92
C ARG A 9 -4.69 28.37 -48.38
N ARG A 10 -4.97 27.16 -47.87
CA ARG A 10 -4.52 25.82 -48.32
C ARG A 10 -3.06 25.52 -47.94
N THR A 11 -2.77 24.35 -47.37
CA THR A 11 -3.08 23.02 -47.91
C THR A 11 -3.32 21.97 -46.83
N THR A 12 -4.47 21.31 -46.93
CA THR A 12 -4.74 19.98 -46.37
C THR A 12 -3.90 18.94 -47.10
N ALA A 13 -3.06 18.20 -46.38
CA ALA A 13 -2.48 16.94 -46.83
C ALA A 13 -3.16 15.81 -46.04
N VAL A 14 -3.94 15.01 -46.76
CA VAL A 14 -4.51 13.74 -46.28
C VAL A 14 -3.63 12.63 -46.87
N ALA A 15 -2.91 11.92 -46.02
CA ALA A 15 -2.24 10.65 -46.30
C ALA A 15 -1.90 10.04 -44.93
N GLY A 16 -2.10 8.77 -44.62
CA GLY A 16 -2.77 7.66 -45.25
C GLY A 16 -2.88 6.61 -44.13
N VAL A 17 -4.05 6.00 -43.98
CA VAL A 17 -4.30 4.98 -42.94
C VAL A 17 -3.64 3.69 -43.38
N ALA A 18 -2.53 3.32 -42.74
CA ALA A 18 -1.98 1.97 -42.82
C ALA A 18 -2.56 1.14 -41.68
N ALA A 19 -3.64 0.42 -41.98
CA ALA A 19 -4.19 -0.61 -41.10
C ALA A 19 -3.30 -1.85 -41.19
N ALA A 20 -2.40 -2.02 -40.22
CA ALA A 20 -1.69 -3.27 -39.99
C ALA A 20 -2.54 -4.16 -39.08
N THR A 21 -3.41 -4.97 -39.70
CA THR A 21 -4.00 -6.16 -39.09
C THR A 21 -2.90 -7.20 -38.89
N MET A 22 -2.44 -7.37 -37.65
CA MET A 22 -1.67 -8.56 -37.25
C MET A 22 -2.51 -9.43 -36.33
N LEU A 23 -2.55 -10.69 -36.74
CA LEU A 23 -3.43 -11.77 -36.31
C LEU A 23 -3.23 -12.13 -34.83
N LEU A 24 -4.35 -12.29 -34.11
CA LEU A 24 -4.42 -13.12 -32.92
C LEU A 24 -4.16 -14.57 -33.33
N VAL A 25 -3.05 -15.14 -32.87
CA VAL A 25 -2.87 -16.59 -32.81
C VAL A 25 -3.20 -17.02 -31.39
N ALA A 26 -4.41 -17.56 -31.23
CA ALA A 26 -4.80 -18.36 -30.10
C ALA A 26 -4.63 -19.84 -30.50
N CYS A 27 -3.72 -20.53 -29.83
CA CYS A 27 -3.72 -21.99 -29.68
C CYS A 27 -3.61 -22.22 -28.17
N GLY A 28 -4.52 -22.93 -27.50
CA GLY A 28 -5.12 -24.19 -27.92
C GLY A 28 -4.54 -25.24 -27.01
N ASN A 29 -5.23 -25.46 -25.89
CA ASN A 29 -4.89 -26.40 -24.84
C ASN A 29 -5.50 -27.74 -25.22
N ASP A 30 -4.71 -28.73 -25.62
CA ASP A 30 -5.20 -30.10 -25.82
C ASP A 30 -4.26 -31.11 -25.17
N ALA A 31 -4.91 -31.94 -24.36
CA ALA A 31 -4.37 -33.13 -23.74
C ALA A 31 -4.36 -34.30 -24.74
N GLY A 32 -3.44 -35.24 -24.53
CA GLY A 32 -3.70 -36.65 -24.87
C GLY A 32 -2.64 -37.37 -25.69
N ALA A 33 -2.07 -38.42 -25.07
CA ALA A 33 -1.60 -39.71 -25.61
C ALA A 33 -0.47 -39.65 -26.67
N GLY A 34 0.75 -40.09 -26.34
CA GLY A 34 1.20 -41.50 -26.44
C GLY A 34 2.06 -41.65 -27.71
N SER A 35 3.15 -42.40 -27.85
CA SER A 35 3.80 -43.48 -27.11
C SER A 35 5.18 -43.70 -27.76
N GLY A 36 6.12 -44.31 -27.05
CA GLY A 36 7.28 -45.00 -27.65
C GLY A 36 8.60 -44.63 -26.96
N SER A 37 9.14 -45.41 -26.03
CA SER A 37 9.71 -46.78 -26.13
C SER A 37 11.22 -46.64 -25.86
N GLY A 38 11.68 -47.21 -24.75
CA GLY A 38 13.07 -47.14 -24.30
C GLY A 38 13.24 -47.81 -22.95
N SER A 39 13.22 -49.14 -22.97
CA SER A 39 13.40 -50.05 -21.84
C SER A 39 14.77 -49.90 -21.16
N GLY A 40 14.80 -50.12 -19.86
CA GLY A 40 16.02 -50.21 -19.06
C GLY A 40 15.71 -50.57 -17.61
N ASP A 41 15.54 -51.87 -17.36
CA ASP A 41 15.32 -52.50 -16.07
C ASP A 41 16.41 -52.16 -15.03
N ALA A 42 15.98 -51.85 -13.80
CA ALA A 42 16.70 -52.24 -12.58
C ALA A 42 15.75 -52.25 -11.38
N SER A 43 15.43 -53.47 -10.97
CA SER A 43 14.61 -53.88 -9.83
C SER A 43 15.26 -53.53 -8.50
N THR A 44 14.52 -52.94 -7.56
CA THR A 44 14.57 -53.28 -6.12
C THR A 44 13.25 -52.88 -5.43
N SER A 45 12.61 -53.89 -4.83
CA SER A 45 11.37 -53.84 -4.04
C SER A 45 11.55 -53.03 -2.73
N PRO A 46 10.47 -52.47 -2.13
CA PRO A 46 9.83 -53.24 -1.06
C PRO A 46 8.29 -53.20 -1.03
N SER A 47 7.77 -54.27 -0.42
CA SER A 47 6.40 -54.66 -0.19
C SER A 47 5.62 -53.73 0.76
N ALA A 48 4.32 -53.59 0.49
CA ALA A 48 3.32 -53.04 1.40
C ALA A 48 2.92 -54.07 2.47
N THR A 49 2.65 -53.59 3.69
CA THR A 49 1.69 -54.22 4.62
C THR A 49 0.98 -53.13 5.41
N ALA A 50 -0.35 -53.11 5.32
CA ALA A 50 -1.24 -52.33 6.17
C ALA A 50 -1.41 -53.02 7.54
N GLY A 51 -1.58 -52.25 8.61
CA GLY A 51 -1.88 -52.77 9.95
C GLY A 51 -2.36 -51.66 10.89
N ASP A 52 -3.67 -51.62 11.08
CA ASP A 52 -4.45 -51.21 12.26
C ASP A 52 -3.97 -50.10 13.22
N SER A 53 -4.86 -49.11 13.36
CA SER A 53 -5.07 -48.25 14.54
C SER A 53 -5.58 -49.10 15.74
N PRO A 54 -5.90 -48.57 16.94
CA PRO A 54 -5.57 -47.29 17.59
C PRO A 54 -5.09 -47.49 19.06
N THR A 55 -4.43 -46.52 19.70
CA THR A 55 -4.67 -46.10 21.12
C THR A 55 -3.58 -45.16 21.62
N THR A 56 -3.96 -43.92 21.96
CA THR A 56 -3.74 -43.26 23.26
C THR A 56 -3.93 -41.74 23.10
N PRO A 57 -4.92 -41.12 23.76
CA PRO A 57 -4.98 -39.66 23.87
C PRO A 57 -3.92 -39.19 24.87
N PRO A 58 -3.28 -38.00 24.67
CA PRO A 58 -2.50 -37.39 25.74
C PRO A 58 -3.44 -36.91 26.85
N VAL A 59 -3.53 -37.68 27.93
CA VAL A 59 -4.05 -37.21 29.21
C VAL A 59 -3.02 -36.26 29.81
N SER A 60 -3.24 -34.96 29.62
CA SER A 60 -2.61 -33.92 30.45
C SER A 60 -3.60 -33.55 31.54
N THR A 61 -3.47 -34.21 32.68
CA THR A 61 -4.12 -33.80 33.94
C THR A 61 -3.58 -32.44 34.38
N PRO A 62 -4.43 -31.41 34.58
CA PRO A 62 -4.04 -30.28 35.40
C PRO A 62 -4.08 -30.70 36.87
N THR A 63 -2.89 -30.88 37.43
CA THR A 63 -2.68 -31.08 38.87
C THR A 63 -3.03 -29.79 39.63
N ALA A 64 -3.78 -29.95 40.72
CA ALA A 64 -4.06 -28.96 41.77
C ALA A 64 -4.97 -27.78 41.40
N GLY A 65 -6.28 -27.98 41.57
CA GLY A 65 -7.17 -26.89 41.95
C GLY A 65 -6.84 -26.39 43.37
N PRO A 66 -7.06 -25.10 43.69
CA PRO A 66 -6.85 -24.61 45.05
C PRO A 66 -7.88 -25.24 46.00
N SER A 67 -7.46 -26.25 46.78
CA SER A 67 -8.20 -26.71 47.95
C SER A 67 -7.92 -25.74 49.11
N GLY A 68 -8.54 -24.58 49.06
CA GLY A 68 -8.55 -23.62 50.16
C GLY A 68 -9.98 -23.15 50.37
N THR A 69 -10.73 -23.86 51.21
CA THR A 69 -11.95 -23.32 51.81
C THR A 69 -11.53 -22.10 52.62
N PRO A 70 -12.03 -20.88 52.34
CA PRO A 70 -11.78 -19.75 53.22
C PRO A 70 -12.55 -19.98 54.52
N THR A 71 -11.87 -20.37 55.59
CA THR A 71 -12.44 -20.54 56.95
C THR A 71 -12.51 -19.23 57.73
N GLY A 72 -12.41 -18.07 57.06
CA GLY A 72 -12.62 -16.76 57.66
C GLY A 72 -13.97 -16.19 57.26
N THR A 73 -14.93 -16.15 58.18
CA THR A 73 -16.04 -15.20 58.09
C THR A 73 -15.46 -13.78 58.03
N PRO A 74 -15.80 -12.93 57.04
CA PRO A 74 -15.47 -11.52 57.10
C PRO A 74 -16.37 -10.86 58.15
N SER A 75 -15.95 -10.92 59.41
CA SER A 75 -16.57 -10.18 60.51
C SER A 75 -16.03 -8.76 60.51
N ALA A 76 -16.46 -7.97 59.53
CA ALA A 76 -16.35 -6.52 59.56
C ALA A 76 -17.46 -5.95 58.68
N LYS A 77 -18.58 -5.60 59.33
CA LYS A 77 -19.57 -4.69 58.74
C LYS A 77 -18.84 -3.42 58.31
N PRO A 78 -18.87 -3.00 57.03
CA PRO A 78 -18.37 -1.68 56.66
C PRO A 78 -19.23 -0.64 57.38
N SER A 79 -18.69 -0.11 58.49
CA SER A 79 -19.21 1.10 59.10
C SER A 79 -18.62 2.26 58.33
N THR A 80 -19.49 2.97 57.61
CA THR A 80 -19.57 4.42 57.42
C THR A 80 -20.07 4.72 56.02
N THR A 81 -21.24 5.34 55.98
CA THR A 81 -21.80 6.07 54.85
C THR A 81 -20.72 6.94 54.20
N PRO A 82 -20.49 6.88 52.88
CA PRO A 82 -19.59 7.81 52.22
C PRO A 82 -20.19 9.22 52.33
N THR A 83 -19.61 10.05 53.21
CA THR A 83 -20.04 11.45 53.42
C THR A 83 -19.50 12.41 52.35
N GLY A 84 -18.71 11.92 51.39
CA GLY A 84 -18.20 12.71 50.28
C GLY A 84 -19.16 12.73 49.09
N LYS A 85 -19.91 13.82 48.91
CA LYS A 85 -20.58 14.10 47.63
C LYS A 85 -19.50 14.19 46.53
N PRO A 86 -19.60 13.46 45.41
CA PRO A 86 -18.65 13.58 44.32
C PRO A 86 -18.62 15.04 43.83
N THR A 87 -17.54 15.75 44.12
CA THR A 87 -17.41 17.19 43.83
C THR A 87 -16.99 17.45 42.38
N ARG A 88 -16.68 16.39 41.63
CA ARG A 88 -16.25 16.48 40.25
C ARG A 88 -17.47 16.24 39.35
N PRO A 89 -17.85 17.20 38.49
CA PRO A 89 -18.89 16.96 37.50
C PRO A 89 -18.49 15.73 36.65
N PRO A 90 -19.46 14.96 36.15
CA PRO A 90 -19.18 13.88 35.22
C PRO A 90 -18.26 14.41 34.12
N VAL A 91 -17.11 13.77 33.91
CA VAL A 91 -16.32 14.01 32.70
C VAL A 91 -17.28 13.78 31.55
N GLU A 92 -17.53 14.81 30.75
CA GLU A 92 -18.41 14.71 29.59
C GLU A 92 -18.00 13.47 28.80
N THR A 93 -18.93 12.52 28.69
CA THR A 93 -18.72 11.32 27.89
C THR A 93 -18.29 11.79 26.51
N PRO A 94 -17.07 11.43 26.03
CA PRO A 94 -16.59 11.93 24.75
C PRO A 94 -17.62 11.55 23.69
N THR A 95 -18.21 12.57 23.07
CA THR A 95 -19.20 12.33 22.01
C THR A 95 -18.48 11.54 20.92
N PRO A 96 -19.03 10.39 20.47
CA PRO A 96 -18.40 9.63 19.41
C PRO A 96 -18.22 10.54 18.19
N ALA A 97 -16.97 10.83 17.83
CA ALA A 97 -16.68 11.61 16.64
C ALA A 97 -17.37 10.94 15.45
N LYS A 98 -18.14 11.71 14.66
CA LYS A 98 -18.81 11.16 13.48
C LYS A 98 -17.78 10.43 12.61
N PRO A 99 -18.09 9.22 12.13
CA PRO A 99 -17.15 8.48 11.29
C PRO A 99 -16.87 9.30 10.02
N VAL A 100 -15.59 9.64 9.83
CA VAL A 100 -15.11 10.35 8.64
C VAL A 100 -15.50 9.53 7.42
N ARG A 101 -16.19 10.12 6.43
CA ARG A 101 -16.43 9.45 5.14
C ARG A 101 -15.32 9.85 4.18
N LEU A 102 -14.72 8.87 3.50
CA LEU A 102 -13.75 9.16 2.44
C LEU A 102 -14.48 9.73 1.24
N VAL A 103 -14.00 10.87 0.73
CA VAL A 103 -14.56 11.55 -0.45
C VAL A 103 -13.44 11.87 -1.44
N THR A 104 -13.79 12.01 -2.72
CA THR A 104 -12.82 12.24 -3.82
C THR A 104 -12.05 13.55 -3.72
N SER A 105 -12.57 14.54 -2.98
CA SER A 105 -11.83 15.78 -2.68
C SER A 105 -10.67 15.56 -1.70
N MET A 106 -10.60 14.44 -0.98
CA MET A 106 -9.46 14.10 -0.14
C MET A 106 -8.24 13.60 -0.93
N LEU A 107 -8.43 13.31 -2.23
CA LEU A 107 -7.37 12.85 -3.13
C LEU A 107 -6.81 14.00 -3.95
N LEU A 108 -5.49 14.04 -4.08
CA LEU A 108 -4.79 14.91 -5.03
C LEU A 108 -5.39 14.79 -6.43
N THR A 109 -5.52 15.91 -7.13
CA THR A 109 -5.90 15.96 -8.53
C THR A 109 -4.69 15.77 -9.44
N GLY A 110 -4.92 15.35 -10.69
CA GLY A 110 -3.85 15.30 -11.69
C GLY A 110 -3.20 16.67 -11.91
N GLY A 111 -3.99 17.76 -11.83
CA GLY A 111 -3.49 19.13 -11.93
C GLY A 111 -2.54 19.52 -10.80
N GLU A 112 -2.79 19.07 -9.57
CA GLU A 112 -1.87 19.30 -8.44
C GLU A 112 -0.56 18.53 -8.59
N VAL A 113 -0.63 17.27 -9.05
CA VAL A 113 0.58 16.47 -9.33
C VAL A 113 1.40 17.11 -10.46
N SER A 114 0.74 17.46 -11.56
CA SER A 114 1.35 18.20 -12.68
C SER A 114 1.95 19.54 -12.24
N LYS A 115 1.27 20.32 -11.39
CA LYS A 115 1.81 21.60 -10.91
C LYS A 115 3.04 21.42 -10.03
N ALA A 116 3.10 20.37 -9.21
CA ALA A 116 4.27 20.10 -8.38
C ALA A 116 5.46 19.59 -9.19
N ASP A 117 5.21 18.87 -10.29
CA ASP A 117 6.22 18.29 -11.17
C ASP A 117 5.91 18.53 -12.67
N PRO A 118 6.03 19.79 -13.15
CA PRO A 118 5.48 20.23 -14.43
C PRO A 118 6.18 19.65 -15.67
N LYS A 119 7.39 19.09 -15.51
CA LYS A 119 8.18 18.60 -16.64
C LYS A 119 7.79 17.20 -17.11
N ARG A 120 7.04 16.45 -16.29
CA ARG A 120 6.74 15.04 -16.53
C ARG A 120 5.36 14.77 -17.14
N GLY A 121 4.47 15.76 -17.20
CA GLY A 121 3.16 15.59 -17.83
C GLY A 121 2.21 14.65 -17.07
N TRP A 122 2.21 14.72 -15.74
CA TRP A 122 1.38 13.87 -14.90
C TRP A 122 -0.12 14.03 -15.15
N ALA A 123 -0.82 12.93 -15.40
CA ALA A 123 -2.26 12.87 -15.48
C ALA A 123 -2.83 11.92 -14.42
N ALA A 124 -4.03 12.23 -13.92
CA ALA A 124 -4.83 11.27 -13.19
C ALA A 124 -5.54 10.35 -14.19
N THR A 125 -5.61 9.05 -13.93
CA THR A 125 -6.29 8.11 -14.81
C THR A 125 -7.50 7.50 -14.16
N GLU A 126 -8.45 7.07 -14.99
CA GLU A 126 -9.55 6.21 -14.59
C GLU A 126 -8.99 4.80 -14.37
N GLY A 127 -8.79 4.42 -13.11
CA GLY A 127 -8.19 3.13 -12.78
C GLY A 127 -7.74 3.05 -11.33
N SER A 128 -7.52 1.81 -10.88
CA SER A 128 -6.90 1.58 -9.58
C SER A 128 -5.44 2.03 -9.61
N ALA A 129 -4.99 2.62 -8.50
CA ALA A 129 -3.61 3.02 -8.36
C ALA A 129 -2.65 1.81 -8.47
N SER A 130 -1.58 1.99 -9.23
CA SER A 130 -0.58 0.96 -9.50
C SER A 130 0.09 0.49 -8.20
N THR A 131 0.23 -0.82 -8.00
CA THR A 131 0.88 -1.37 -6.79
C THR A 131 2.32 -0.83 -6.66
N PRO A 132 2.68 -0.19 -5.53
CA PRO A 132 4.05 0.29 -5.32
C PRO A 132 5.06 -0.85 -5.22
N ILE A 133 6.35 -0.50 -5.35
CA ILE A 133 7.44 -1.49 -5.30
C ILE A 133 7.51 -2.28 -3.99
N CYS A 134 7.02 -1.72 -2.88
CA CYS A 134 6.99 -2.40 -1.59
C CYS A 134 5.71 -3.22 -1.37
N GLY A 135 4.91 -3.42 -2.43
CA GLY A 135 3.73 -4.28 -2.44
C GLY A 135 2.50 -3.65 -1.77
N ARG A 136 1.39 -4.40 -1.76
CA ARG A 136 0.10 -3.88 -1.28
C ARG A 136 0.09 -3.47 0.20
N SER A 137 0.83 -4.18 1.04
CA SER A 137 0.99 -3.87 2.47
C SER A 137 1.67 -2.52 2.72
N SER A 138 2.37 -1.95 1.73
CA SER A 138 2.93 -0.60 1.81
C SER A 138 1.90 0.52 1.58
N THR A 139 0.66 0.18 1.21
CA THR A 139 -0.41 1.17 0.92
C THR A 139 -1.59 1.07 1.88
N ARG A 140 -1.71 -0.05 2.60
CA ARG A 140 -2.89 -0.38 3.38
C ARG A 140 -2.54 -1.37 4.50
N GLY A 141 -3.01 -1.07 5.71
CA GLY A 141 -2.98 -1.98 6.87
C GLY A 141 -4.18 -2.93 6.95
N GLU A 142 -4.29 -3.66 8.04
CA GLU A 142 -5.43 -4.54 8.37
C GLU A 142 -6.63 -3.73 8.91
N ASP A 143 -7.80 -4.35 9.10
CA ASP A 143 -8.98 -3.71 9.72
C ASP A 143 -9.51 -2.45 9.00
N VAL A 144 -9.54 -2.52 7.67
CA VAL A 144 -9.97 -1.40 6.82
C VAL A 144 -11.49 -1.21 6.89
N ALA A 145 -11.89 -0.03 7.35
CA ALA A 145 -13.30 0.40 7.41
C ALA A 145 -13.75 1.15 6.15
N GLY A 146 -12.83 1.56 5.28
CA GLY A 146 -13.12 2.18 4.00
C GLY A 146 -11.83 2.50 3.25
N ALA A 147 -11.89 2.51 1.92
CA ALA A 147 -10.73 2.85 1.11
C ALA A 147 -11.13 3.65 -0.13
N LEU A 148 -10.23 4.53 -0.54
CA LEU A 148 -10.36 5.33 -1.75
C LEU A 148 -8.97 5.51 -2.35
N SER A 149 -8.84 5.54 -3.67
CA SER A 149 -7.54 5.73 -4.31
C SER A 149 -7.63 6.47 -5.63
N ARG A 150 -6.53 7.07 -6.06
CA ARG A 150 -6.37 7.66 -7.39
C ARG A 150 -5.02 7.30 -7.97
N ASN A 151 -5.02 6.90 -9.23
CA ASN A 151 -3.82 6.60 -10.00
C ASN A 151 -3.30 7.86 -10.71
N PHE A 152 -1.99 7.97 -10.81
CA PHE A 152 -1.29 8.97 -11.59
C PHE A 152 -0.31 8.29 -12.54
N THR A 153 -0.17 8.82 -13.75
CA THR A 153 0.81 8.34 -14.73
C THR A 153 1.30 9.47 -15.61
N THR A 154 2.51 9.32 -16.14
CA THR A 154 3.02 10.12 -17.26
C THR A 154 2.77 9.45 -18.61
N GLY A 155 2.24 8.20 -18.60
CA GLY A 155 2.01 7.39 -19.79
C GLY A 155 3.27 6.72 -20.35
N LEU A 156 4.44 7.01 -19.77
CA LEU A 156 5.74 6.55 -20.28
C LEU A 156 6.60 5.94 -19.16
N ASP A 157 7.12 6.81 -18.28
CA ASP A 157 8.27 6.50 -17.41
C ASP A 157 7.95 6.55 -15.91
N ALA A 158 6.75 7.02 -15.55
CA ALA A 158 6.35 7.18 -14.16
C ALA A 158 4.88 6.87 -13.93
N SER A 159 4.60 6.16 -12.84
CA SER A 159 3.25 5.84 -12.39
C SER A 159 3.18 5.81 -10.86
N GLY A 160 1.97 5.83 -10.32
CA GLY A 160 1.76 5.62 -8.90
C GLY A 160 0.39 6.11 -8.46
N GLY A 161 0.25 6.48 -7.20
CA GLY A 161 -1.06 6.85 -6.71
C GLY A 161 -1.08 7.36 -5.30
N GLN A 162 -2.28 7.77 -4.91
CA GLN A 162 -2.63 8.04 -3.53
C GLN A 162 -3.67 7.02 -3.08
N TRP A 163 -3.45 6.42 -1.91
CA TRP A 163 -4.38 5.51 -1.24
C TRP A 163 -4.79 6.13 0.09
N LEU A 164 -6.09 6.35 0.25
CA LEU A 164 -6.70 6.70 1.52
C LEU A 164 -7.32 5.46 2.11
N THR A 165 -6.98 5.19 3.36
CA THR A 165 -7.58 4.10 4.13
C THR A 165 -8.15 4.68 5.41
N ARG A 166 -9.43 4.43 5.64
CA ARG A 166 -10.12 4.75 6.89
C ARG A 166 -10.15 3.51 7.78
N TYR A 167 -9.89 3.72 9.05
CA TYR A 167 -9.95 2.71 10.11
C TYR A 167 -11.10 2.99 11.06
N LYS A 168 -11.36 2.05 11.97
CA LYS A 168 -12.40 2.17 12.99
C LYS A 168 -12.20 3.41 13.85
N ASP A 169 -10.96 3.65 14.28
CA ASP A 169 -10.59 4.77 15.14
C ASP A 169 -9.13 5.20 14.90
N ALA A 170 -8.72 6.25 15.62
CA ALA A 170 -7.38 6.82 15.51
C ALA A 170 -6.28 5.89 16.04
N ALA A 171 -6.58 4.97 16.97
CA ALA A 171 -5.62 4.02 17.50
C ALA A 171 -5.30 2.94 16.45
N THR A 172 -6.33 2.37 15.82
CA THR A 172 -6.16 1.44 14.69
C THR A 172 -5.40 2.11 13.54
N ALA A 173 -5.74 3.37 13.21
CA ALA A 173 -5.02 4.13 12.18
C ALA A 173 -3.54 4.37 12.53
N THR A 174 -3.21 4.55 13.82
CA THR A 174 -1.81 4.68 14.29
C THR A 174 -1.05 3.38 14.13
N THR A 175 -1.65 2.24 14.51
CA THR A 175 -1.07 0.91 14.28
C THR A 175 -0.83 0.66 12.80
N ALA A 176 -1.81 0.96 11.95
CA ALA A 176 -1.68 0.81 10.51
C ALA A 176 -0.58 1.70 9.92
N TYR A 177 -0.53 2.98 10.31
CA TYR A 177 0.54 3.91 9.92
C TYR A 177 1.93 3.33 10.25
N ASN A 178 2.14 2.89 11.49
CA ASN A 178 3.43 2.36 11.94
C ASN A 178 3.82 1.10 11.16
N ARG A 179 2.87 0.19 10.93
CA ARG A 179 3.10 -1.02 10.13
C ARG A 179 3.46 -0.69 8.69
N ILE A 180 2.72 0.21 8.03
CA ILE A 180 2.99 0.65 6.66
C ILE A 180 4.41 1.25 6.56
N VAL A 181 4.78 2.14 7.48
CA VAL A 181 6.13 2.73 7.51
C VAL A 181 7.20 1.64 7.70
N ALA A 182 6.98 0.67 8.59
CA ALA A 182 7.90 -0.45 8.78
C ALA A 182 8.02 -1.36 7.54
N THR A 183 6.89 -1.61 6.85
CA THR A 183 6.86 -2.33 5.58
C THR A 183 7.69 -1.59 4.52
N ILE A 184 7.52 -0.28 4.39
CA ILE A 184 8.28 0.51 3.41
C ILE A 184 9.77 0.53 3.78
N LYS A 185 10.14 0.68 5.06
CA LYS A 185 11.55 0.68 5.51
C LYS A 185 12.28 -0.63 5.22
N SER A 186 11.58 -1.76 5.19
CA SER A 186 12.17 -3.07 4.91
C SER A 186 11.98 -3.56 3.47
N CYS A 187 11.04 -2.95 2.72
CA CYS A 187 10.70 -3.18 1.32
C CYS A 187 11.11 -4.55 0.74
N LYS A 188 10.48 -5.62 1.23
CA LYS A 188 10.84 -7.00 0.85
C LYS A 188 10.14 -7.51 -0.43
N ALA A 189 9.16 -6.78 -0.94
CA ALA A 189 8.23 -7.28 -1.96
C ALA A 189 8.84 -7.38 -3.37
N ALA A 190 9.60 -6.37 -3.81
CA ALA A 190 10.23 -6.37 -5.12
C ALA A 190 11.75 -6.44 -4.98
N ARG A 191 12.35 -7.55 -5.43
CA ARG A 191 13.80 -7.65 -5.58
C ARG A 191 14.24 -6.80 -6.78
N PRO A 192 15.30 -5.97 -6.67
CA PRO A 192 15.92 -5.35 -7.82
C PRO A 192 16.39 -6.40 -8.82
N ALA A 193 16.55 -6.02 -10.09
CA ALA A 193 17.19 -6.87 -11.08
C ALA A 193 18.64 -7.21 -10.64
N PRO A 194 19.25 -8.31 -11.09
CA PRO A 194 20.63 -8.65 -10.73
C PRO A 194 21.65 -7.57 -11.12
N THR A 195 21.34 -6.76 -12.12
CA THR A 195 22.17 -5.63 -12.58
C THR A 195 21.95 -4.35 -11.76
N HIS A 196 21.14 -4.41 -10.71
CA HIS A 196 20.67 -3.27 -9.96
C HIS A 196 20.85 -3.48 -8.45
N ALA A 197 21.12 -2.37 -7.75
CA ALA A 197 21.11 -2.33 -6.30
C ALA A 197 20.15 -1.25 -5.81
N ARG A 198 19.52 -1.50 -4.66
CA ARG A 198 18.51 -0.59 -4.11
C ARG A 198 18.83 -0.22 -2.67
N LYS A 199 18.68 1.06 -2.35
CA LYS A 199 18.91 1.61 -1.00
C LYS A 199 17.87 2.65 -0.60
N LEU A 200 17.59 2.73 0.70
CA LEU A 200 16.75 3.78 1.26
C LEU A 200 17.61 5.05 1.41
N THR A 201 17.26 6.09 0.68
CA THR A 201 18.01 7.36 0.60
C THR A 201 17.39 8.49 1.40
N GLU A 202 16.12 8.36 1.78
CA GLU A 202 15.39 9.33 2.57
C GLU A 202 14.53 8.60 3.60
N ASN A 203 14.54 9.07 4.83
CA ASN A 203 13.69 8.60 5.93
C ASN A 203 13.58 9.73 6.94
N ARG A 204 12.55 10.57 6.81
CA ARG A 204 12.35 11.73 7.67
C ARG A 204 10.87 11.97 7.94
N THR A 205 10.59 12.67 9.03
CA THR A 205 9.25 13.11 9.38
C THR A 205 8.96 14.50 8.83
N LEU A 206 7.68 14.80 8.62
CA LEU A 206 7.20 16.14 8.28
C LEU A 206 6.14 16.59 9.28
N PRO A 207 6.16 17.86 9.72
CA PRO A 207 5.17 18.39 10.67
C PRO A 207 3.88 18.79 9.93
N VAL A 208 3.23 17.82 9.29
CA VAL A 208 1.92 17.98 8.66
C VAL A 208 1.02 16.79 9.00
N GLY A 209 -0.28 17.04 9.10
CA GLY A 209 -1.21 16.11 9.72
C GLY A 209 -0.84 15.82 11.18
N GLN A 210 -1.31 14.70 11.72
CA GLN A 210 -0.92 14.24 13.06
C GLN A 210 0.36 13.41 13.05
N ALA A 211 0.71 12.79 11.93
CA ALA A 211 1.99 12.13 11.71
C ALA A 211 2.24 11.99 10.21
N THR A 212 3.42 12.39 9.74
CA THR A 212 3.83 12.18 8.35
C THR A 212 5.28 11.73 8.26
N THR A 213 5.54 10.70 7.45
CA THR A 213 6.89 10.21 7.13
C THR A 213 7.07 10.16 5.62
N ILE A 214 8.18 10.73 5.13
CA ILE A 214 8.66 10.55 3.77
C ILE A 214 9.78 9.51 3.78
N LEU A 215 9.65 8.54 2.88
CA LEU A 215 10.66 7.52 2.61
C LEU A 215 10.99 7.54 1.12
N ARG A 216 12.24 7.34 0.74
CA ARG A 216 12.64 7.24 -0.67
C ARG A 216 13.59 6.10 -0.90
N TRP A 217 13.15 5.13 -1.69
CA TRP A 217 14.04 4.13 -2.24
C TRP A 217 14.62 4.63 -3.56
N TYR A 218 15.90 4.34 -3.74
CA TYR A 218 16.62 4.59 -4.98
C TYR A 218 17.22 3.29 -5.46
N ASP A 219 16.99 2.99 -6.72
CA ASP A 219 17.53 1.85 -7.43
C ASP A 219 18.49 2.37 -8.49
N TYR A 220 19.66 1.75 -8.59
CA TYR A 220 20.76 2.25 -9.40
C TYR A 220 21.47 1.09 -10.08
N PRO A 221 21.95 1.30 -11.32
CA PRO A 221 22.67 0.28 -12.06
C PRO A 221 24.00 -0.04 -11.37
N LEU A 222 24.35 -1.31 -11.38
CA LEU A 222 25.68 -1.78 -10.99
C LEU A 222 26.68 -1.53 -12.14
N PRO A 223 27.99 -1.50 -11.86
CA PRO A 223 29.01 -1.32 -12.89
C PRO A 223 28.94 -2.35 -14.03
N SER A 224 28.30 -3.50 -13.81
CA SER A 224 28.05 -4.54 -14.82
C SER A 224 27.06 -4.12 -15.91
N ASP A 225 26.31 -3.04 -15.72
CA ASP A 225 25.26 -2.58 -16.63
C ASP A 225 25.18 -1.04 -16.69
N PRO A 226 26.22 -0.37 -17.21
CA PRO A 226 26.34 1.09 -17.17
C PRO A 226 25.29 1.83 -18.05
N GLY A 227 24.52 1.11 -18.86
CA GLY A 227 23.48 1.68 -19.72
C GLY A 227 22.08 1.69 -19.10
N SER A 228 21.86 0.98 -17.99
CA SER A 228 20.55 0.91 -17.35
C SER A 228 20.21 2.19 -16.59
N GLU A 229 18.93 2.55 -16.63
CA GLU A 229 18.43 3.76 -15.98
C GLU A 229 18.22 3.58 -14.48
N ASP A 230 18.44 4.65 -13.72
CA ASP A 230 18.09 4.70 -12.30
C ASP A 230 16.58 4.51 -12.05
N GLY A 231 16.19 4.24 -10.81
CA GLY A 231 14.80 4.14 -10.38
C GLY A 231 14.51 4.93 -9.10
N GLY A 232 13.51 5.82 -9.16
CA GLY A 232 13.02 6.60 -8.02
C GLY A 232 11.72 6.05 -7.47
N PHE A 233 11.68 5.78 -6.16
CA PHE A 233 10.50 5.22 -5.49
C PHE A 233 10.17 5.96 -4.18
N PRO A 234 9.62 7.18 -4.28
CA PRO A 234 9.23 7.94 -3.10
C PRO A 234 7.89 7.47 -2.53
N TYR A 235 7.78 7.55 -1.21
CA TYR A 235 6.59 7.28 -0.41
C TYR A 235 6.38 8.42 0.59
N ALA A 236 5.13 8.82 0.77
CA ALA A 236 4.71 9.64 1.89
C ALA A 236 3.54 8.96 2.58
N VAL A 237 3.69 8.68 3.87
CA VAL A 237 2.65 8.11 4.71
C VAL A 237 2.21 9.20 5.65
N THR A 238 0.94 9.59 5.62
CA THR A 238 0.33 10.62 6.45
C THR A 238 -0.83 10.02 7.24
N ARG A 239 -0.93 10.31 8.53
CA ARG A 239 -2.08 9.97 9.37
C ARG A 239 -2.77 11.25 9.83
N GLN A 240 -4.10 11.26 9.73
CA GLN A 240 -4.97 12.29 10.27
C GLN A 240 -6.21 11.63 10.88
N GLY A 241 -6.30 11.63 12.21
CA GLY A 241 -7.37 10.95 12.93
C GLY A 241 -7.43 9.46 12.60
N ALA A 242 -8.58 9.00 12.10
CA ALA A 242 -8.81 7.61 11.70
C ALA A 242 -8.44 7.31 10.22
N VAL A 243 -7.84 8.26 9.51
CA VAL A 243 -7.46 8.11 8.09
C VAL A 243 -5.94 8.05 7.94
N VAL A 244 -5.46 7.13 7.11
CA VAL A 244 -4.08 7.08 6.63
C VAL A 244 -4.07 7.30 5.12
N SER A 245 -3.29 8.27 4.67
CA SER A 245 -2.97 8.52 3.26
C SER A 245 -1.58 8.02 2.95
N VAL A 246 -1.44 7.20 1.91
CA VAL A 246 -0.16 6.83 1.32
C VAL A 246 -0.10 7.44 -0.07
N LEU A 247 0.91 8.25 -0.34
CA LEU A 247 1.27 8.71 -1.69
C LEU A 247 2.55 7.98 -2.09
N ALA A 248 2.56 7.31 -3.24
CA ALA A 248 3.76 6.64 -3.72
C ALA A 248 3.88 6.69 -5.24
N PHE A 249 5.11 6.81 -5.73
CA PHE A 249 5.42 6.76 -7.16
C PHE A 249 6.45 5.69 -7.47
N ARG A 250 6.37 5.17 -8.70
CA ARG A 250 7.32 4.30 -9.36
C ARG A 250 7.81 5.02 -10.60
N GLU A 251 9.10 5.31 -10.64
CA GLU A 251 9.64 6.22 -11.63
C GLU A 251 10.95 5.69 -12.19
N MET A 252 11.09 5.71 -13.51
CA MET A 252 12.38 5.60 -14.17
C MET A 252 13.17 6.90 -13.99
N GLY A 253 14.49 6.79 -13.98
CA GLY A 253 15.42 7.85 -13.66
C GLY A 253 15.36 8.31 -12.21
N LYS A 254 15.79 9.55 -11.97
CA LYS A 254 15.89 10.14 -10.61
C LYS A 254 14.55 10.33 -9.89
N GLY A 255 13.45 10.18 -10.61
CA GLY A 255 12.10 10.41 -10.10
C GLY A 255 11.80 11.88 -9.78
N VAL A 256 10.65 12.11 -9.18
CA VAL A 256 10.21 13.43 -8.73
C VAL A 256 11.17 13.96 -7.67
N LYS A 257 11.60 15.21 -7.84
CA LYS A 257 12.57 15.86 -6.94
C LYS A 257 12.06 15.85 -5.50
N PRO A 258 12.93 15.67 -4.47
CA PRO A 258 12.51 15.63 -3.07
C PRO A 258 11.65 16.82 -2.64
N ALA A 259 12.01 18.05 -3.04
CA ALA A 259 11.23 19.24 -2.75
C ALA A 259 9.84 19.25 -3.41
N ASN A 260 9.72 18.69 -4.63
CA ASN A 260 8.44 18.57 -5.33
C ASN A 260 7.56 17.53 -4.64
N PHE A 261 8.14 16.39 -4.24
CA PHE A 261 7.43 15.34 -3.52
C PHE A 261 6.97 15.78 -2.13
N GLU A 262 7.76 16.59 -1.44
CA GLU A 262 7.34 17.22 -0.19
C GLU A 262 6.13 18.15 -0.39
N ARG A 263 6.12 18.98 -1.45
CA ARG A 263 4.94 19.81 -1.76
C ARG A 263 3.70 18.97 -1.99
N LEU A 264 3.83 17.85 -2.71
CA LEU A 264 2.72 16.90 -2.90
C LEU A 264 2.27 16.26 -1.60
N THR A 265 3.21 15.91 -0.74
CA THR A 265 2.92 15.35 0.59
C THR A 265 2.13 16.33 1.44
N ARG A 266 2.54 17.61 1.46
CA ARG A 266 1.83 18.66 2.20
C ARG A 266 0.42 18.91 1.64
N ALA A 267 0.28 18.94 0.31
CA ALA A 267 -1.02 19.07 -0.33
C ALA A 267 -1.92 17.86 0.01
N ALA A 268 -1.42 16.64 -0.12
CA ALA A 268 -2.15 15.43 0.24
C ALA A 268 -2.59 15.41 1.72
N ALA A 269 -1.72 15.88 2.63
CA ALA A 269 -2.05 15.98 4.05
C ALA A 269 -3.12 17.04 4.33
N ALA A 270 -3.08 18.18 3.63
CA ALA A 270 -4.07 19.26 3.77
C ALA A 270 -5.47 18.81 3.34
N HIS A 271 -5.58 17.90 2.37
CA HIS A 271 -6.84 17.32 1.92
C HIS A 271 -7.52 16.37 2.92
N LEU A 272 -6.85 15.98 4.01
CA LEU A 272 -7.41 15.06 5.02
C LEU A 272 -8.12 15.76 6.18
N GLY A 273 -7.92 17.07 6.34
CA GLY A 273 -8.37 17.88 7.47
C GLY A 273 -9.63 18.68 7.18
#